data_AF-A0AA37TU46-F1
#
_entry.id   AF-A0AA37TU46-F1
#
_cell.length_a   1.000
_cell.length_b   1.000
_cell.length_c   1.000
_cell.angle_alpha   90.00
_cell.angle_beta   90.00
_cell.angle_gamma   90.00
#
_symmetry.space_group_name_H-M   'P 1'
#
loop_
_entity.id
_entity.type
_entity.pdbx_description
1 polymer ?
#
loop_
_entity_poly.entity_id
_entity_poly.type
_entity_poly.pdbx_seq_one_letter_code
_entity_poly.pdbx_strand_id
1 'polypeptide(L)'
;MTFKAFAVLALFALSACAGDNKWATDAQMAAPAAHFVAEAPRTITLFTVQSTRNGSGAHSGLLINASEQVMFDPAGTWYHPYLPERGDVHYGISPRMISYYIDYHARETFNVVEQTVVVSPEVAELIKQRAEAYGSVPKAQCAHSISSILNGVPGFEAISGTWYPNKLMREFGSLPGVTRKVITDTDSDKNHGVLMRQTSDNPQTN
;
A
#
# COMPACT_ATOMS: atom_id res chain seq x y z
N MET A 1 -25.19 23.52 35.21
CA MET A 1 -23.84 22.94 35.06
C MET A 1 -23.92 21.72 34.12
N THR A 2 -24.17 21.93 32.83
CA THR A 2 -24.50 20.79 31.93
C THR A 2 -24.02 20.96 30.49
N PHE A 3 -23.59 22.15 30.06
CA PHE A 3 -23.06 22.38 28.71
C PHE A 3 -21.56 22.11 28.56
N LYS A 4 -20.78 22.20 29.65
CA LYS A 4 -19.32 21.98 29.61
C LYS A 4 -18.93 20.50 29.46
N ALA A 5 -19.78 19.58 29.90
CA ALA A 5 -19.50 18.14 29.83
C ALA A 5 -19.65 17.57 28.40
N PHE A 6 -20.54 18.15 27.58
CA PHE A 6 -20.76 17.69 26.20
C PHE A 6 -19.61 18.07 25.25
N ALA A 7 -18.99 19.23 25.47
CA ALA A 7 -17.85 19.69 24.65
C ALA A 7 -16.59 18.83 24.85
N VAL A 8 -16.38 18.31 26.06
CA VAL A 8 -15.23 17.45 26.38
C VAL A 8 -15.38 16.06 25.77
N LEU A 9 -16.59 15.51 25.73
CA LEU A 9 -16.84 14.18 25.15
C LEU A 9 -16.68 14.16 23.62
N ALA A 10 -16.98 15.28 22.95
CA ALA A 10 -16.75 15.43 21.51
C ALA A 10 -15.25 15.48 21.16
N LEU A 11 -14.40 16.09 22.00
CA LEU A 11 -12.95 16.17 21.77
C LEU A 11 -12.23 14.82 21.89
N PHE A 12 -12.71 13.90 22.72
CA PHE A 12 -12.14 12.54 22.84
C PHE A 12 -12.56 11.60 21.70
N ALA A 13 -13.67 11.88 21.01
CA ALA A 13 -14.10 11.11 19.85
C ALA A 13 -13.23 11.38 18.59
N LEU A 14 -12.56 12.54 18.52
CA LEU A 14 -11.70 12.89 17.38
C LEU A 14 -10.30 12.26 17.42
N SER A 15 -9.77 11.88 18.59
CA SER A 15 -8.44 11.26 18.68
C SER A 15 -8.41 9.77 18.31
N ALA A 16 -9.58 9.13 18.20
CA ALA A 16 -9.70 7.72 17.85
C ALA A 16 -9.82 7.46 16.32
N CYS A 17 -9.86 8.52 15.50
CA CYS A 17 -9.89 8.42 14.04
C CYS A 17 -8.53 8.67 13.36
N ALA A 18 -7.44 8.75 14.13
CA ALA A 18 -6.10 8.82 13.57
C ALA A 18 -5.62 7.41 13.21
N GLY A 19 -5.22 7.18 11.96
CA GLY A 19 -4.56 5.94 11.56
C GLY A 19 -3.27 5.71 12.35
N ASP A 20 -2.79 4.46 12.40
CA ASP A 20 -1.54 4.10 13.06
C ASP A 20 -0.40 4.95 12.49
N ASN A 21 0.07 5.94 13.26
CA ASN A 21 0.99 6.94 12.74
C ASN A 21 2.43 6.45 12.87
N LYS A 22 2.77 5.40 12.12
CA LYS A 22 4.12 4.84 12.10
C LYS A 22 5.05 5.81 11.38
N TRP A 23 6.19 6.08 12.02
CA TRP A 23 7.15 7.02 11.47
C TRP A 23 8.57 6.57 11.80
N ALA A 24 9.27 6.05 10.79
CA ALA A 24 10.65 5.63 10.91
C ALA A 24 11.57 6.82 11.23
N THR A 25 12.47 6.59 12.19
CA THR A 25 13.48 7.56 12.61
C THR A 25 14.44 7.89 11.47
N ASP A 26 15.08 9.06 11.53
CA ASP A 26 16.08 9.45 10.54
C ASP A 26 17.26 8.47 10.47
N ALA A 27 17.63 7.85 11.60
CA ALA A 27 18.66 6.81 11.64
C ALA A 27 18.24 5.55 10.88
N GLN A 28 16.97 5.14 10.98
CA GLN A 28 16.45 4.00 10.20
C GLN A 28 16.40 4.34 8.71
N MET A 29 16.01 5.56 8.34
CA MET A 29 16.01 6.00 6.95
C MET A 29 17.42 6.15 6.38
N ALA A 30 18.41 6.56 7.17
CA ALA A 30 19.79 6.68 6.72
C ALA A 30 20.47 5.32 6.48
N ALA A 31 19.87 4.21 6.90
CA ALA A 31 20.43 2.89 6.69
C ALA A 31 20.37 2.49 5.20
N PRO A 32 21.42 1.87 4.63
CA PRO A 32 21.41 1.47 3.22
C PRO A 32 20.24 0.56 2.83
N ALA A 33 19.76 -0.27 3.76
CA ALA A 33 18.62 -1.16 3.54
C ALA A 33 17.28 -0.42 3.35
N ALA A 34 17.19 0.85 3.76
CA ALA A 34 16.02 1.69 3.53
C ALA A 34 15.91 2.14 2.06
N HIS A 35 16.98 2.03 1.27
CA HIS A 35 17.03 2.56 -0.08
C HIS A 35 17.33 1.43 -1.07
N PHE A 36 16.28 0.90 -1.69
CA PHE A 36 16.42 -0.06 -2.78
C PHE A 36 16.16 0.64 -4.11
N VAL A 37 17.10 0.51 -5.05
CA VAL A 37 16.94 1.03 -6.41
C VAL A 37 16.77 -0.15 -7.36
N ALA A 38 15.57 -0.30 -7.90
CA ALA A 38 15.31 -1.30 -8.93
C ALA A 38 15.88 -0.85 -10.29
N GLU A 39 16.19 -1.83 -11.14
CA GLU A 39 16.63 -1.57 -12.51
C GLU A 39 15.54 -0.87 -13.33
N ALA A 40 15.95 -0.15 -14.37
CA ALA A 40 15.05 0.45 -15.34
C ALA A 40 14.30 -0.64 -16.13
N PRO A 41 13.10 -0.34 -16.67
CA PRO A 41 12.41 0.96 -16.68
C PRO A 41 11.71 1.29 -15.35
N ARG A 42 11.31 2.57 -15.19
CA ARG A 42 10.46 3.00 -14.07
C ARG A 42 9.03 2.53 -14.29
N THR A 43 8.39 2.09 -13.21
CA THR A 43 7.08 1.44 -13.27
C THR A 43 6.21 1.84 -12.10
N ILE A 44 4.91 1.81 -12.35
CA ILE A 44 3.87 1.90 -11.32
C ILE A 44 3.07 0.61 -11.37
N THR A 45 2.95 -0.04 -10.22
CA THR A 45 2.26 -1.32 -10.09
C THR A 45 1.16 -1.21 -9.05
N LEU A 46 -0.09 -1.38 -9.50
CA LEU A 46 -1.25 -1.48 -8.64
C LEU A 46 -1.47 -2.94 -8.25
N PHE A 47 -1.52 -3.19 -6.95
CA PHE A 47 -2.01 -4.45 -6.39
C PHE A 47 -3.48 -4.29 -5.98
N THR A 48 -4.33 -5.24 -6.36
CA THR A 48 -5.72 -5.33 -5.90
C THR A 48 -5.98 -6.72 -5.34
N VAL A 49 -6.34 -6.79 -4.07
CA VAL A 49 -6.67 -8.04 -3.39
C VAL A 49 -8.17 -8.31 -3.58
N GLN A 50 -8.52 -9.43 -4.20
CA GLN A 50 -9.91 -9.79 -4.52
C GLN A 50 -10.33 -11.08 -3.84
N SER A 51 -11.52 -11.09 -3.25
CA SER A 51 -12.09 -12.31 -2.68
C SER A 51 -12.36 -13.35 -3.77
N THR A 52 -11.91 -14.59 -3.55
CA THR A 52 -12.21 -15.72 -4.44
C THR A 52 -13.69 -16.10 -4.43
N ARG A 53 -14.44 -15.73 -3.38
CA ARG A 53 -15.86 -16.06 -3.21
C ARG A 53 -16.77 -15.33 -4.19
N ASN A 54 -16.54 -14.04 -4.42
CA ASN A 54 -17.45 -13.17 -5.18
C ASN A 54 -16.74 -12.10 -6.02
N GLY A 55 -15.40 -12.11 -6.07
CA GLY A 55 -14.60 -11.12 -6.79
C GLY A 55 -14.58 -9.73 -6.18
N SER A 56 -15.10 -9.51 -4.96
CA SER A 56 -15.06 -8.18 -4.33
C SER A 56 -13.63 -7.79 -3.96
N GLY A 57 -13.25 -6.56 -4.28
CA GLY A 57 -11.95 -6.00 -3.89
C GLY A 57 -11.92 -5.64 -2.41
N ALA A 58 -10.97 -6.21 -1.69
CA ALA A 58 -10.79 -6.04 -0.25
C ALA A 58 -9.69 -5.03 0.10
N HIS A 59 -8.67 -4.89 -0.76
CA HIS A 59 -7.52 -4.03 -0.49
C HIS A 59 -6.84 -3.57 -1.79
N SER A 60 -6.13 -2.43 -1.71
CA SER A 60 -5.29 -1.91 -2.78
C SER A 60 -3.96 -1.40 -2.22
N GLY A 61 -2.85 -1.74 -2.88
CA GLY A 61 -1.51 -1.21 -2.60
C GLY A 61 -0.84 -0.75 -3.88
N LEU A 62 0.13 0.15 -3.76
CA LEU A 62 0.80 0.79 -4.90
C LEU A 62 2.32 0.68 -4.76
N LEU A 63 2.94 -0.13 -5.61
CA LEU A 63 4.39 -0.21 -5.75
C LEU A 63 4.86 0.82 -6.78
N ILE A 64 5.84 1.60 -6.37
CA ILE A 64 6.35 2.75 -7.13
C ILE A 64 7.84 2.54 -7.33
N ASN A 65 8.26 2.25 -8.56
CA ASN A 65 9.67 2.21 -8.95
C ASN A 65 10.06 3.59 -9.50
N ALA A 66 10.56 4.47 -8.63
CA ALA A 66 11.01 5.83 -8.94
C ALA A 66 12.52 5.95 -8.69
N SER A 67 13.05 7.09 -8.19
CA SER A 67 14.46 7.20 -7.79
C SER A 67 14.92 6.07 -6.84
N GLU A 68 14.00 5.58 -6.03
CA GLU A 68 14.06 4.33 -5.26
C GLU A 68 12.70 3.62 -5.36
N GLN A 69 12.66 2.35 -4.95
CA GLN A 69 11.44 1.56 -4.95
C GLN A 69 10.77 1.60 -3.58
N VAL A 70 9.52 2.07 -3.56
CA VAL A 70 8.69 2.15 -2.35
C VAL A 70 7.35 1.45 -2.57
N MET A 71 6.72 1.02 -1.48
CA MET A 71 5.39 0.45 -1.47
C MET A 71 4.51 1.33 -0.61
N PHE A 72 3.47 1.92 -1.21
CA PHE A 72 2.41 2.56 -0.47
C PHE A 72 1.31 1.54 -0.19
N ASP A 73 1.13 1.18 1.08
CA ASP A 73 0.16 0.17 1.55
C ASP A 73 -0.93 0.81 2.43
N PRO A 74 -1.80 1.65 1.85
CA PRO A 74 -2.68 2.53 2.63
C PRO A 74 -3.70 1.76 3.43
N ALA A 75 -3.81 2.05 4.72
CA ALA A 75 -4.70 1.33 5.64
C ALA A 75 -4.47 -0.19 5.71
N GLY A 76 -3.35 -0.67 5.15
CA GLY A 76 -2.97 -2.07 5.16
C GLY A 76 -2.64 -2.57 6.56
N THR A 77 -2.46 -3.88 6.63
CA THR A 77 -1.99 -4.56 7.85
C THR A 77 -0.69 -5.31 7.59
N TRP A 78 -0.13 -5.18 6.39
CA TRP A 78 1.18 -5.72 6.08
C TRP A 78 2.24 -4.93 6.84
N TYR A 79 3.24 -5.65 7.34
CA TYR A 79 4.35 -5.07 8.07
C TYR A 79 5.54 -6.02 7.99
N HIS A 80 6.74 -5.45 7.90
CA HIS A 80 7.97 -6.22 7.94
C HIS A 80 8.99 -5.51 8.86
N PRO A 81 9.60 -6.20 9.84
CA PRO A 81 10.42 -5.58 10.88
C PRO A 81 11.68 -4.88 10.37
N TYR A 82 12.12 -5.22 9.16
CA TYR A 82 13.30 -4.64 8.52
C TYR A 82 12.98 -3.55 7.49
N LEU A 83 11.70 -3.22 7.26
CA LEU A 83 11.33 -2.12 6.37
C LEU A 83 11.01 -0.87 7.19
N PRO A 84 11.73 0.25 6.98
CA PRO A 84 11.30 1.52 7.53
C PRO A 84 9.99 1.96 6.85
N GLU A 85 9.11 2.54 7.65
CA GLU A 85 7.76 2.95 7.27
C GLU A 85 7.51 4.38 7.77
N ARG A 86 7.08 5.28 6.89
CA ARG A 86 6.62 6.63 7.24
C ARG A 86 5.23 6.85 6.68
N GLY A 87 4.26 7.06 7.57
CA GLY A 87 2.85 6.93 7.21
C GLY A 87 2.60 5.51 6.69
N ASP A 88 1.96 5.40 5.53
CA ASP A 88 1.72 4.11 4.88
C ASP A 88 2.74 3.81 3.74
N VAL A 89 3.88 4.52 3.70
CA VAL A 89 4.97 4.28 2.73
C VAL A 89 6.07 3.43 3.37
N HIS A 90 6.28 2.25 2.79
CA HIS A 90 7.39 1.35 3.11
C HIS A 90 8.54 1.55 2.13
N TYR A 91 9.74 1.68 2.69
CA TYR A 91 10.98 1.92 1.96
C TYR A 91 11.86 0.67 1.90
N GLY A 92 12.81 0.63 0.98
CA GLY A 92 13.73 -0.51 0.83
C GLY A 92 13.09 -1.73 0.16
N ILE A 93 12.08 -1.51 -0.69
CA ILE A 93 11.30 -2.57 -1.29
C ILE A 93 12.09 -3.27 -2.39
N SER A 94 12.72 -4.40 -2.03
CA SER A 94 13.39 -5.29 -2.98
C SER A 94 12.42 -6.33 -3.57
N PRO A 95 12.79 -7.07 -4.63
CA PRO A 95 11.96 -8.14 -5.18
C PRO A 95 11.51 -9.16 -4.12
N ARG A 96 12.37 -9.46 -3.15
CA ARG A 96 12.06 -10.34 -2.03
C ARG A 96 10.96 -9.77 -1.13
N MET A 97 10.94 -8.46 -0.92
CA MET A 97 9.91 -7.79 -0.11
C MET A 97 8.58 -7.73 -0.86
N ILE A 98 8.61 -7.59 -2.18
CA ILE A 98 7.41 -7.71 -3.03
C ILE A 98 6.81 -9.11 -2.90
N SER A 99 7.62 -10.17 -2.91
CA SER A 99 7.14 -11.54 -2.67
C SER A 99 6.44 -11.66 -1.31
N TYR A 100 7.00 -11.11 -0.23
CA TYR A 100 6.32 -11.13 1.08
C TYR A 100 5.02 -10.35 1.10
N TYR A 101 4.96 -9.21 0.41
CA TYR A 101 3.74 -8.46 0.28
C TYR A 101 2.66 -9.28 -0.44
N ILE A 102 3.04 -10.00 -1.51
CA ILE A 102 2.14 -10.87 -2.26
C ILE A 102 1.69 -12.05 -1.41
N ASP A 103 2.62 -12.77 -0.76
CA ASP A 103 2.33 -13.97 0.03
C ASP A 103 1.47 -13.64 1.27
N TYR A 104 1.59 -12.43 1.81
CA TYR A 104 0.71 -11.96 2.88
C TYR A 104 -0.75 -11.82 2.43
N HIS A 105 -0.99 -11.46 1.16
CA HIS A 105 -2.31 -11.15 0.63
C HIS A 105 -2.94 -12.29 -0.18
N ALA A 106 -2.13 -13.07 -0.89
CA ALA A 106 -2.55 -14.24 -1.64
C ALA A 106 -2.78 -15.40 -0.67
N ARG A 107 -4.01 -15.90 -0.63
CA ARG A 107 -4.46 -17.02 0.22
C ARG A 107 -5.67 -17.69 -0.43
N GLU A 108 -6.08 -18.88 0.00
CA GLU A 108 -7.25 -19.59 -0.59
C GLU A 108 -8.51 -18.70 -0.79
N THR A 109 -8.71 -17.74 0.12
CA THR A 109 -9.86 -16.82 0.12
C THR A 109 -9.66 -15.54 -0.69
N PHE A 110 -8.43 -15.24 -1.12
CA PHE A 110 -8.09 -14.01 -1.84
C PHE A 110 -7.01 -14.21 -2.92
N ASN A 111 -7.29 -13.71 -4.11
CA ASN A 111 -6.30 -13.56 -5.18
C ASN A 111 -5.70 -12.15 -5.15
N VAL A 112 -4.45 -12.02 -5.60
CA VAL A 112 -3.81 -10.72 -5.84
C VAL A 112 -3.79 -10.46 -7.34
N VAL A 113 -4.38 -9.34 -7.76
CA VAL A 113 -4.27 -8.84 -9.14
C VAL A 113 -3.18 -7.78 -9.17
N GLU A 114 -2.15 -8.02 -9.96
CA GLU A 114 -1.06 -7.09 -10.22
C GLU A 114 -1.26 -6.45 -11.59
N GLN A 115 -1.20 -5.12 -11.64
CA GLN A 115 -1.26 -4.34 -12.87
C GLN A 115 -0.10 -3.37 -12.94
N THR A 116 0.75 -3.50 -13.96
CA THR A 116 2.00 -2.73 -14.06
C THR A 116 2.02 -1.91 -15.34
N VAL A 117 2.39 -0.64 -15.23
CA VAL A 117 2.62 0.26 -16.37
C VAL A 117 4.01 0.87 -16.30
N VAL A 118 4.67 0.96 -17.45
CA VAL A 118 5.95 1.67 -17.60
C VAL A 118 5.67 3.16 -17.72
N VAL A 119 6.42 3.97 -16.99
CA VAL A 119 6.27 5.44 -16.97
C VAL A 119 7.62 6.13 -17.12
N SER A 120 7.60 7.44 -17.37
CA SER A 120 8.84 8.22 -17.35
C SER A 120 9.37 8.36 -15.91
N PRO A 121 10.69 8.61 -15.73
CA PRO A 121 11.25 8.85 -14.40
C PRO A 121 10.58 10.00 -13.65
N GLU A 122 10.19 11.08 -14.34
CA GLU A 122 9.54 12.24 -13.75
C GLU A 122 8.14 11.91 -13.23
N VAL A 123 7.38 11.08 -13.97
CA VAL A 123 6.05 10.61 -13.54
C VAL A 123 6.17 9.70 -12.33
N ALA A 124 7.15 8.77 -12.33
CA ALA A 124 7.37 7.88 -11.18
C ALA A 124 7.73 8.67 -9.92
N GLU A 125 8.62 9.67 -10.05
CA GLU A 125 9.04 10.52 -8.93
C GLU A 125 7.89 11.38 -8.40
N LEU A 126 7.06 11.95 -9.29
CA LEU A 126 5.86 12.68 -8.90
C LEU A 126 4.90 11.81 -8.09
N ILE A 127 4.67 10.56 -8.52
CA ILE A 127 3.80 9.63 -7.80
C ILE A 127 4.40 9.27 -6.43
N LYS A 128 5.73 9.02 -6.37
CA LYS A 128 6.45 8.78 -5.10
C LYS A 128 6.21 9.92 -4.12
N GLN A 129 6.49 11.16 -4.54
CA GLN A 129 6.34 12.34 -3.70
C GLN A 129 4.90 12.55 -3.21
N ARG A 130 3.91 12.29 -4.07
CA ARG A 130 2.49 12.36 -3.68
C ARG A 130 2.12 11.30 -2.65
N ALA A 131 2.65 10.08 -2.77
CA ALA A 131 2.43 9.02 -1.77
C ALA A 131 3.06 9.36 -0.42
N GLU A 132 4.31 9.84 -0.43
CA GLU A 132 5.03 10.29 0.77
C GLU A 132 4.31 11.46 1.46
N ALA A 133 3.79 12.41 0.69
CA ALA A 133 3.05 13.55 1.21
C ALA A 133 1.64 13.19 1.73
N TYR A 134 1.06 12.07 1.30
CA TYR A 134 -0.28 11.65 1.72
C TYR A 134 -0.28 11.21 3.20
N GLY A 135 0.75 10.48 3.62
CA GLY A 135 0.89 9.98 4.98
C GLY A 135 -0.07 8.84 5.34
N SER A 136 -0.39 8.72 6.62
CA SER A 136 -1.18 7.61 7.19
C SER A 136 -2.65 7.67 6.78
N VAL A 137 -3.19 6.57 6.26
CA VAL A 137 -4.53 6.50 5.70
C VAL A 137 -5.51 5.83 6.67
N PRO A 138 -6.70 6.41 6.93
CA PRO A 138 -7.71 5.77 7.76
C PRO A 138 -8.17 4.42 7.16
N LYS A 139 -8.67 3.53 8.02
CA LYS A 139 -9.13 2.21 7.57
C LYS A 139 -10.20 2.30 6.48
N ALA A 140 -10.16 1.35 5.55
CA ALA A 140 -11.04 1.24 4.38
C ALA A 140 -10.97 2.39 3.36
N GLN A 141 -9.91 3.23 3.37
CA GLN A 141 -9.72 4.27 2.35
C GLN A 141 -8.62 3.97 1.32
N CYS A 142 -8.12 2.73 1.26
CA CYS A 142 -6.97 2.34 0.42
C CYS A 142 -7.12 2.71 -1.07
N ALA A 143 -8.27 2.42 -1.68
CA ALA A 143 -8.54 2.80 -3.06
C ALA A 143 -8.70 4.32 -3.25
N HIS A 144 -9.21 5.01 -2.23
CA HIS A 144 -9.41 6.46 -2.30
C HIS A 144 -8.08 7.21 -2.26
N SER A 145 -7.18 6.83 -1.35
CA SER A 145 -5.85 7.44 -1.27
C SER A 145 -5.05 7.19 -2.55
N ILE A 146 -5.03 5.95 -3.06
CA ILE A 146 -4.31 5.63 -4.31
C ILE A 146 -4.90 6.37 -5.50
N SER A 147 -6.23 6.37 -5.66
CA SER A 147 -6.87 7.11 -6.77
C SER A 147 -6.61 8.61 -6.66
N SER A 148 -6.55 9.18 -5.45
CA SER A 148 -6.19 10.57 -5.23
C SER A 148 -4.74 10.88 -5.58
N ILE A 149 -3.81 9.98 -5.27
CA ILE A 149 -2.38 10.13 -5.63
C ILE A 149 -2.20 10.15 -7.15
N LEU A 150 -2.87 9.22 -7.85
CA LEU A 150 -2.74 9.04 -9.30
C LEU A 150 -3.55 10.06 -10.11
N ASN A 151 -4.62 10.61 -9.56
CA ASN A 151 -5.47 11.56 -10.29
C ASN A 151 -4.69 12.83 -10.69
N GLY A 152 -4.81 13.21 -11.96
CA GLY A 152 -4.10 14.38 -12.51
C GLY A 152 -2.58 14.19 -12.65
N VAL A 153 -2.07 12.96 -12.58
CA VAL A 153 -0.71 12.62 -13.02
C VAL A 153 -0.72 12.39 -14.53
N PRO A 154 0.27 12.89 -15.29
CA PRO A 154 0.38 12.62 -16.73
C PRO A 154 0.37 11.13 -17.04
N GLY A 155 -0.52 10.69 -17.93
CA GLY A 155 -0.73 9.28 -18.29
C GLY A 155 -1.70 8.51 -17.38
N PHE A 156 -2.28 9.15 -16.36
CA PHE A 156 -3.27 8.59 -15.44
C PHE A 156 -4.60 9.35 -15.44
N GLU A 157 -4.89 10.12 -16.49
CA GLU A 157 -6.05 11.00 -16.58
C GLU A 157 -7.39 10.24 -16.52
N ALA A 158 -7.40 8.96 -16.90
CA ALA A 158 -8.56 8.09 -16.81
C ALA A 158 -8.88 7.64 -15.37
N ILE A 159 -7.96 7.80 -14.42
CA ILE A 159 -8.18 7.46 -13.02
C ILE A 159 -9.02 8.54 -12.37
N SER A 160 -10.22 8.16 -11.93
CA SER A 160 -11.10 9.03 -11.16
C SER A 160 -11.02 8.71 -9.67
N GLY A 161 -11.32 9.70 -8.81
CA GLY A 161 -11.42 9.47 -7.37
C GLY A 161 -12.45 8.39 -7.05
N THR A 162 -12.05 7.33 -6.36
CA THR A 162 -12.91 6.19 -6.04
C THR A 162 -12.56 5.54 -4.72
N TRP A 163 -13.58 5.09 -4.00
CA TRP A 163 -13.42 4.33 -2.75
C TRP A 163 -13.37 2.81 -2.97
N TYR A 164 -13.58 2.36 -4.21
CA TYR A 164 -13.76 0.95 -4.53
C TYR A 164 -12.52 0.38 -5.24
N PRO A 165 -11.82 -0.61 -4.64
CA PRO A 165 -10.63 -1.24 -5.22
C PRO A 165 -10.88 -1.79 -6.64
N ASN A 166 -12.02 -2.46 -6.85
CA ASN A 166 -12.35 -3.02 -8.17
C ASN A 166 -12.56 -1.96 -9.25
N LYS A 167 -13.05 -0.76 -8.89
CA LYS A 167 -13.20 0.33 -9.85
C LYS A 167 -11.83 0.90 -10.21
N LEU A 168 -10.99 1.15 -9.21
CA LEU A 168 -9.60 1.59 -9.41
C LEU A 168 -8.82 0.61 -10.30
N MET A 169 -8.92 -0.70 -10.03
CA MET A 169 -8.28 -1.75 -10.84
C MET A 169 -8.74 -1.74 -12.31
N ARG A 170 -10.04 -1.51 -12.57
CA ARG A 170 -10.55 -1.42 -13.94
C ARG A 170 -10.03 -0.18 -14.67
N GLU A 171 -10.04 0.98 -14.01
CA GLU A 171 -9.57 2.24 -14.58
C GLU A 171 -8.06 2.17 -14.85
N PHE A 172 -7.28 1.70 -13.87
CA PHE A 172 -5.85 1.47 -14.04
C PHE A 172 -5.57 0.48 -15.15
N GLY A 173 -6.31 -0.63 -15.21
CA GLY A 173 -6.19 -1.63 -16.29
C GLY A 173 -6.53 -1.12 -17.68
N SER A 174 -7.22 0.01 -17.80
CA SER A 174 -7.57 0.61 -19.09
C SER A 174 -6.50 1.56 -19.63
N LEU A 175 -5.48 1.88 -18.83
CA LEU A 175 -4.38 2.73 -19.28
C LEU A 175 -3.56 2.02 -20.37
N PRO A 176 -3.06 2.73 -21.39
CA PRO A 176 -2.22 2.15 -22.43
C PRO A 176 -0.96 1.50 -21.86
N GLY A 177 -0.63 0.29 -22.34
CA GLY A 177 0.61 -0.41 -21.98
C GLY A 177 0.60 -1.14 -20.64
N VAL A 178 -0.55 -1.19 -19.94
CA VAL A 178 -0.68 -1.95 -18.68
C VAL A 178 -0.60 -3.44 -18.95
N THR A 179 0.27 -4.12 -18.21
CA THR A 179 0.27 -5.58 -18.11
C THR A 179 -0.53 -6.01 -16.89
N ARG A 180 -1.12 -7.21 -16.94
CA ARG A 180 -1.94 -7.75 -15.86
C ARG A 180 -1.53 -9.19 -15.54
N LYS A 181 -1.34 -9.47 -14.26
CA LYS A 181 -1.12 -10.82 -13.72
C LYS A 181 -2.11 -11.07 -12.58
N VAL A 182 -2.62 -12.30 -12.49
CA VAL A 182 -3.39 -12.76 -11.33
C VAL A 182 -2.53 -13.79 -10.62
N ILE A 183 -2.37 -13.61 -9.31
CA ILE A 183 -1.58 -14.46 -8.44
C ILE A 183 -2.57 -15.12 -7.47
N THR A 184 -2.56 -16.44 -7.48
CA THR A 184 -3.39 -17.28 -6.61
C THR A 184 -2.59 -17.85 -5.46
N ASP A 185 -3.26 -18.46 -4.48
CA ASP A 185 -2.62 -19.15 -3.36
C ASP A 185 -1.55 -20.17 -3.81
N THR A 186 -1.87 -20.96 -4.85
CA THR A 186 -0.93 -21.95 -5.40
C THR A 186 0.30 -21.34 -6.10
N ASP A 187 0.21 -20.07 -6.50
CA ASP A 187 1.34 -19.33 -7.08
C ASP A 187 2.18 -18.69 -5.97
N SER A 188 1.57 -18.19 -4.90
CA SER A 188 2.28 -17.77 -3.68
C SER A 188 2.97 -18.95 -3.00
N ASP A 189 2.41 -20.16 -3.10
CA ASP A 189 3.06 -21.37 -2.58
C ASP A 189 4.43 -21.66 -3.19
N LYS A 190 4.68 -21.17 -4.41
CA LYS A 190 5.98 -21.26 -5.07
C LYS A 190 6.94 -20.14 -4.67
N ASN A 191 6.44 -19.09 -4.02
CA ASN A 191 7.21 -18.02 -3.41
C ASN A 191 7.52 -18.30 -1.93
N HIS A 192 6.87 -19.31 -1.32
CA HIS A 192 7.06 -19.68 0.08
C HIS A 192 8.45 -20.25 0.35
N GLY A 193 9.34 -19.38 0.80
CA GLY A 193 10.55 -19.76 1.51
C GLY A 193 10.74 -19.02 2.83
N VAL A 194 9.92 -18.02 3.14
CA VAL A 194 10.24 -17.10 4.25
C VAL A 194 9.01 -16.41 4.84
N LEU A 195 8.13 -17.19 5.46
CA LEU A 195 7.24 -16.63 6.47
C LEU A 195 8.04 -16.54 7.78
N MET A 196 8.39 -15.33 8.21
CA MET A 196 8.77 -15.15 9.61
C MET A 196 7.52 -15.45 10.45
N ARG A 197 7.62 -16.46 11.32
CA ARG A 197 6.62 -16.75 12.35
C ARG A 197 6.46 -15.50 13.23
N GLN A 198 5.43 -14.71 12.96
CA GLN A 198 5.03 -13.62 13.84
C GLN A 198 4.49 -14.26 15.13
N THR A 199 5.29 -14.20 16.20
CA THR A 199 4.84 -14.53 17.55
C THR A 199 3.73 -13.56 17.91
N SER A 200 2.51 -14.08 17.98
CA SER A 200 1.41 -13.49 18.71
C SER A 200 1.70 -13.65 20.20
N ASP A 201 2.50 -12.75 20.76
CA ASP A 201 2.53 -12.54 22.20
C ASP A 201 2.21 -11.07 22.47
N ASN A 202 0.93 -10.88 22.74
CA ASN A 202 0.36 -9.74 23.41
C ASN A 202 0.63 -9.91 24.92
N PRO A 203 1.49 -9.09 25.57
CA PRO A 203 1.46 -9.01 27.02
C PRO A 203 0.45 -7.91 27.40
N GLN A 204 -0.84 -8.28 27.41
CA GLN A 204 -1.79 -7.60 28.28
C GLN A 204 -1.69 -8.25 29.66
N THR A 205 -1.32 -7.43 30.64
CA THR A 205 -1.76 -7.49 32.04
C THR A 205 -1.41 -8.74 32.86
N ASN A 206 -0.39 -8.58 33.73
CA ASN A 206 -0.60 -8.51 35.18
C ASN A 206 0.46 -7.61 35.82
#